data_AF-A0A2V2L6X4-F1
#
_entry.id   AF-A0A2V2L6X4-F1
#
_cell.length_a   1.000
_cell.length_b   1.000
_cell.length_c   1.000
_cell.angle_alpha   90.00
_cell.angle_beta   90.00
_cell.angle_gamma   90.00
#
_symmetry.space_group_name_H-M   'P 1'
#
loop_
_entity.id
_entity.type
_entity.pdbx_description
1 polymer ?
#
loop_
_entity_poly.entity_id
_entity_poly.type
_entity_poly.pdbx_seq_one_letter_code
_entity_poly.pdbx_strand_id
1 'polypeptide(L)'
;MRLIPIVLVFCAGLAGPLFAADRVALLIGNAGYAKPELELANPINDVDALAGSLSRIGFDVIVSRDSTRPEMRDALDRFSREAEGAEMALVFYAGHGVQVAAENYLIGVELDALTQRAVTEASVTLSEIRTAVDTARADLSIIILDACRNNPLVETGIARGGLAQSSGTVGTLIAYSTDPGNVALDGVGSNSTFTEAMLEHLETPGIDVRIMFGRVRQEVVRETRGLQIPWVEESVLGEHYLVPGTRPSYVDDEVQAWQSAERSGSVAALGRYLERYPDGLFAQIAQSRIEALTGTGPAPQGDLFAALDDTPAVAASLELLGYASATRNTSDIAGSYLAQAFADWQATKRGSSGTVDRLVEEGAQMAVFLGTYTAGVLRKDLQAFLAMEENLDLAEADLDRAVAQFGSDPAAQPVIAEIAANVAAMTAQRDAVAERLDASRSYYHDLINTTEASFMEIISMDLVPRHGATRGGTEVPSRVLDDARTFLRQLDIMSRAPDGSYAWLTDFLEED
;
A
#
# COMPACT_ATOMS: atom_id res chain seq x y z
N MET A 1 -75.59 -14.45 -33.28
CA MET A 1 -74.61 -15.19 -32.45
C MET A 1 -73.22 -14.67 -32.80
N ARG A 2 -72.55 -14.02 -31.84
CA ARG A 2 -71.23 -13.38 -32.02
C ARG A 2 -70.13 -14.41 -31.77
N LEU A 3 -69.18 -14.55 -32.69
CA LEU A 3 -67.93 -15.29 -32.51
C LEU A 3 -66.86 -14.31 -32.00
N ILE A 4 -66.21 -14.65 -30.89
CA ILE A 4 -65.08 -13.93 -30.29
C ILE A 4 -63.80 -14.67 -30.70
N PRO A 5 -62.76 -14.02 -31.25
CA PRO A 5 -61.44 -14.62 -31.33
C PRO A 5 -60.68 -14.36 -30.02
N ILE A 6 -60.19 -15.44 -29.42
CA ILE A 6 -59.29 -15.43 -28.26
C ILE A 6 -57.91 -15.03 -28.77
N VAL A 7 -57.40 -13.89 -28.28
CA VAL A 7 -56.00 -13.49 -28.45
C VAL A 7 -55.21 -14.09 -27.30
N LEU A 8 -54.39 -15.10 -27.60
CA LEU A 8 -53.39 -15.65 -26.70
C LEU A 8 -52.17 -14.72 -26.69
N VAL A 9 -52.03 -13.93 -25.62
CA VAL A 9 -50.83 -13.14 -25.34
C VAL A 9 -49.79 -14.09 -24.74
N PHE A 10 -48.77 -14.41 -25.53
CA PHE A 10 -47.58 -15.15 -25.09
C PHE A 10 -46.64 -14.16 -24.39
N CYS A 11 -46.75 -14.03 -23.07
CA CYS A 11 -45.75 -13.32 -22.28
C CYS A 11 -44.48 -14.16 -22.18
N ALA A 12 -43.57 -13.98 -23.14
CA ALA A 12 -42.19 -14.39 -22.99
C ALA A 12 -41.54 -13.49 -21.93
N GLY A 13 -41.38 -14.01 -20.72
CA GLY A 13 -40.59 -13.37 -19.67
C GLY A 13 -39.14 -13.27 -20.12
N LEU A 14 -38.64 -12.03 -20.22
CA LEU A 14 -37.21 -11.73 -20.26
C LEU A 14 -36.64 -12.09 -18.88
N ALA A 15 -36.23 -13.34 -18.70
CA ALA A 15 -35.23 -13.67 -17.69
C ALA A 15 -33.89 -13.18 -18.24
N GLY A 16 -33.44 -12.01 -17.80
CA GLY A 16 -32.05 -11.60 -18.01
C GLY A 16 -31.12 -12.58 -17.29
N PRO A 17 -29.88 -12.77 -17.76
CA PRO A 17 -28.89 -13.51 -16.99
C PRO A 17 -28.76 -12.86 -15.61
N LEU A 18 -28.87 -13.65 -14.54
CA LEU A 18 -28.30 -13.28 -13.25
C LEU A 18 -26.79 -13.16 -13.51
N PHE A 19 -26.24 -11.95 -13.54
CA PHE A 19 -24.80 -11.79 -13.39
C PHE A 19 -24.48 -12.33 -11.99
N ALA A 20 -23.65 -13.36 -11.92
CA ALA A 20 -22.91 -13.60 -10.69
C ALA A 20 -22.12 -12.32 -10.41
N ALA A 21 -22.00 -11.95 -9.14
CA ALA A 21 -21.27 -10.76 -8.73
C ALA A 21 -19.80 -10.90 -9.17
N ASP A 22 -19.42 -10.28 -10.28
CA ASP A 22 -18.03 -10.36 -10.75
C ASP A 22 -17.07 -9.69 -9.74
N ARG A 23 -17.57 -8.84 -8.83
CA ARG A 23 -16.77 -8.18 -7.79
C ARG A 23 -17.53 -8.16 -6.47
N VAL A 24 -16.94 -8.68 -5.40
CA VAL A 24 -17.58 -8.80 -4.09
C VAL A 24 -16.72 -8.16 -3.02
N ALA A 25 -17.34 -7.37 -2.15
CA ALA A 25 -16.68 -6.73 -1.02
C ALA A 25 -17.35 -7.09 0.30
N LEU A 26 -16.59 -7.41 1.34
CA LEU A 26 -17.04 -7.48 2.72
C LEU A 26 -16.41 -6.34 3.52
N LEU A 27 -17.23 -5.47 4.09
CA LEU A 27 -16.80 -4.35 4.93
C LEU A 27 -17.27 -4.57 6.36
N ILE A 28 -16.32 -4.67 7.29
CA ILE A 28 -16.56 -4.85 8.72
C ILE A 28 -16.13 -3.58 9.46
N GLY A 29 -17.04 -2.99 10.23
CA GLY A 29 -16.79 -1.78 11.01
C GLY A 29 -17.24 -1.96 12.45
N ASN A 30 -16.31 -1.98 13.39
CA ASN A 30 -16.59 -2.17 14.82
C ASN A 30 -16.19 -0.93 15.61
N ALA A 31 -17.18 -0.27 16.22
CA ALA A 31 -17.06 0.99 16.95
C ALA A 31 -17.69 0.93 18.35
N GLY A 32 -18.86 0.30 18.48
CA GLY A 32 -19.65 0.22 19.71
C GLY A 32 -19.28 -0.96 20.61
N TYR A 33 -18.05 -1.00 21.12
CA TYR A 33 -17.58 -2.07 21.99
C TYR A 33 -18.31 -2.06 23.34
N ALA A 34 -18.50 -3.25 23.92
CA ALA A 34 -19.16 -3.44 25.22
C ALA A 34 -18.48 -2.65 26.37
N LYS A 35 -17.19 -2.35 26.22
CA LYS A 35 -16.41 -1.51 27.14
C LYS A 35 -16.29 -0.09 26.60
N PRO A 36 -16.73 0.94 27.35
CA PRO A 36 -16.65 2.34 26.92
C PRO A 36 -15.22 2.82 26.58
N GLU A 37 -14.19 2.24 27.22
CA GLU A 37 -12.79 2.56 26.97
C GLU A 37 -12.27 2.09 25.60
N LEU A 38 -13.04 1.24 24.90
CA LEU A 38 -12.76 0.73 23.56
C LEU A 38 -13.65 1.37 22.48
N GLU A 39 -14.49 2.35 22.81
CA GLU A 39 -15.35 2.99 21.81
C GLU A 39 -14.53 3.76 20.76
N LEU A 40 -14.88 3.61 19.48
CA LEU A 40 -14.27 4.32 18.36
C LEU A 40 -15.30 5.18 17.62
N ALA A 41 -14.88 6.35 17.11
CA ALA A 41 -15.80 7.29 16.47
C ALA A 41 -16.05 7.00 14.97
N ASN A 42 -15.06 6.45 14.27
CA ASN A 42 -15.00 6.48 12.80
C ASN A 42 -15.34 5.18 12.06
N PRO A 43 -15.14 3.95 12.61
CA PRO A 43 -15.28 2.71 11.83
C PRO A 43 -16.61 2.53 11.09
N ILE A 44 -17.72 2.98 11.66
CA ILE A 44 -19.03 2.91 11.00
C ILE A 44 -19.13 3.89 9.82
N ASN A 45 -18.60 5.11 9.99
CA ASN A 45 -18.57 6.09 8.91
C ASN A 45 -17.64 5.63 7.77
N ASP A 46 -16.49 5.06 8.14
CA ASP A 46 -15.50 4.51 7.20
C ASP A 46 -16.15 3.45 6.29
N VAL A 47 -16.85 2.49 6.92
CA VAL A 47 -17.58 1.41 6.21
C VAL A 47 -18.71 1.95 5.36
N ASP A 48 -19.50 2.90 5.86
CA ASP A 48 -20.64 3.46 5.12
C ASP A 48 -20.20 4.23 3.87
N ALA A 49 -19.13 5.03 4.00
CA ALA A 49 -18.56 5.78 2.89
C ALA A 49 -17.95 4.85 1.84
N LEU A 50 -17.17 3.86 2.26
CA LEU A 50 -16.58 2.87 1.36
C LEU A 50 -17.63 1.99 0.69
N ALA A 51 -18.67 1.57 1.39
CA ALA A 51 -19.78 0.82 0.80
C ALA A 51 -20.41 1.62 -0.35
N GLY A 52 -20.67 2.91 -0.12
CA GLY A 52 -21.22 3.78 -1.16
C GLY A 52 -20.31 3.91 -2.38
N SER A 53 -19.00 4.03 -2.18
CA SER A 53 -18.01 4.15 -3.25
C SER A 53 -17.81 2.85 -4.03
N LEU A 54 -17.61 1.73 -3.32
CA LEU A 54 -17.45 0.41 -3.91
C LEU A 54 -18.68 -0.03 -4.72
N SER A 55 -19.90 0.24 -4.22
CA SER A 55 -21.12 -0.02 -4.99
C SER A 55 -21.21 0.82 -6.26
N ARG A 56 -20.72 2.07 -6.29
CA ARG A 56 -20.70 2.89 -7.51
C ARG A 56 -19.78 2.32 -8.58
N ILE A 57 -18.73 1.61 -8.17
CA ILE A 57 -17.74 1.00 -9.08
C ILE A 57 -17.98 -0.50 -9.33
N GLY A 58 -19.18 -0.99 -8.98
CA GLY A 58 -19.66 -2.30 -9.41
C GLY A 58 -19.39 -3.46 -8.44
N PHE A 59 -19.01 -3.19 -7.19
CA PHE A 59 -18.95 -4.25 -6.17
C PHE A 59 -20.32 -4.54 -5.58
N ASP A 60 -20.61 -5.82 -5.39
CA ASP A 60 -21.65 -6.28 -4.48
C ASP A 60 -21.10 -6.26 -3.04
N VAL A 61 -21.62 -5.34 -2.23
CA VAL A 61 -21.07 -5.02 -0.91
C VAL A 61 -21.89 -5.69 0.19
N ILE A 62 -21.22 -6.53 0.98
CA ILE A 62 -21.67 -7.08 2.25
C ILE A 62 -21.15 -6.17 3.36
N VAL A 63 -22.05 -5.68 4.22
CA VAL A 63 -21.68 -4.81 5.34
C VAL A 63 -22.00 -5.47 6.67
N SER A 64 -21.02 -5.49 7.57
CA SER A 64 -21.12 -5.94 8.96
C SER A 64 -20.74 -4.78 9.90
N ARG A 65 -21.68 -4.31 10.71
CA ARG A 65 -21.46 -3.21 11.66
C ARG A 65 -21.53 -3.75 13.08
N ASP A 66 -20.68 -3.24 13.96
CA ASP A 66 -20.62 -3.58 15.39
C ASP A 66 -20.84 -5.07 15.64
N SER A 67 -20.04 -5.87 14.97
CA SER A 67 -20.24 -7.31 14.85
C SER A 67 -19.45 -8.05 15.89
N THR A 68 -20.09 -9.06 16.46
CA THR A 68 -19.45 -10.02 17.34
C THR A 68 -18.59 -11.01 16.55
N ARG A 69 -17.69 -11.75 17.20
CA ARG A 69 -16.88 -12.78 16.53
C ARG A 69 -17.72 -13.80 15.75
N PRO A 70 -18.83 -14.36 16.29
CA PRO A 70 -19.70 -15.23 15.49
C PRO A 70 -20.27 -14.54 14.24
N GLU A 71 -20.72 -13.29 14.37
CA GLU A 71 -21.29 -12.54 13.25
C GLU A 71 -20.23 -12.19 12.19
N MET A 72 -19.01 -11.82 12.60
CA MET A 72 -17.89 -11.62 11.69
C MET A 72 -17.54 -12.90 10.92
N ARG A 73 -17.55 -14.05 11.60
CA ARG A 73 -17.33 -15.35 10.94
C ARG A 73 -18.46 -15.70 9.97
N ASP A 74 -19.70 -15.47 10.34
CA ASP A 74 -20.85 -15.69 9.44
C ASP A 74 -20.77 -14.77 8.20
N ALA A 75 -20.29 -13.53 8.39
CA ALA A 75 -20.08 -12.59 7.29
C ALA A 75 -18.95 -13.02 6.35
N LEU A 76 -17.84 -13.54 6.90
CA LEU A 76 -16.73 -14.14 6.14
C LEU A 76 -17.18 -15.38 5.37
N ASP A 77 -17.93 -16.28 6.00
CA ASP A 77 -18.47 -17.47 5.36
C ASP A 77 -19.42 -17.11 4.22
N ARG A 78 -20.22 -16.04 4.39
CA ARG A 78 -21.07 -15.49 3.34
C ARG A 78 -20.24 -14.91 2.19
N PHE A 79 -19.25 -14.09 2.51
CA PHE A 79 -18.34 -13.50 1.54
C PHE A 79 -17.64 -14.57 0.70
N SER A 80 -17.06 -15.61 1.31
CA SER A 80 -16.39 -16.68 0.57
C SER A 80 -17.30 -17.40 -0.42
N ARG A 81 -18.60 -17.55 -0.11
CA ARG A 81 -19.57 -18.15 -1.03
C ARG A 81 -19.99 -17.21 -2.15
N GLU A 82 -20.16 -15.92 -1.85
CA GLU A 82 -20.60 -14.94 -2.85
C GLU A 82 -19.44 -14.55 -3.79
N ALA A 83 -18.20 -14.57 -3.30
CA ALA A 83 -17.00 -14.21 -4.05
C ALA A 83 -16.35 -15.39 -4.83
N GLU A 84 -16.93 -16.59 -4.79
CA GLU A 84 -16.33 -17.77 -5.46
C GLU A 84 -16.19 -17.55 -6.97
N GLY A 85 -14.95 -17.45 -7.45
CA GLY A 85 -14.61 -17.19 -8.85
C GLY A 85 -14.85 -15.75 -9.32
N ALA A 86 -14.94 -14.80 -8.40
CA ALA A 86 -15.08 -13.38 -8.72
C ALA A 86 -13.82 -12.83 -9.42
N GLU A 87 -13.96 -11.78 -10.23
CA GLU A 87 -12.83 -10.96 -10.71
C GLU A 87 -12.09 -10.33 -9.51
N MET A 88 -12.84 -9.78 -8.54
CA MET A 88 -12.26 -9.13 -7.37
C MET A 88 -12.98 -9.51 -6.08
N ALA A 89 -12.21 -9.92 -5.07
CA ALA A 89 -12.69 -10.21 -3.72
C ALA A 89 -12.00 -9.26 -2.73
N LEU A 90 -12.75 -8.36 -2.11
CA LEU A 90 -12.23 -7.35 -1.18
C LEU A 90 -12.76 -7.58 0.23
N VAL A 91 -11.89 -7.58 1.23
CA VAL A 91 -12.28 -7.51 2.65
C VAL A 91 -11.69 -6.24 3.25
N PHE A 92 -12.52 -5.41 3.88
CA PHE A 92 -12.12 -4.24 4.65
C PHE A 92 -12.51 -4.44 6.12
N TYR A 93 -11.60 -4.13 7.03
CA TYR A 93 -11.88 -4.09 8.45
C TYR A 93 -11.44 -2.76 9.06
N ALA A 94 -12.35 -2.09 9.77
CA ALA A 94 -12.06 -0.94 10.63
C ALA A 94 -12.48 -1.23 12.07
N GLY A 95 -11.58 -1.01 13.03
CA GLY A 95 -11.85 -1.27 14.44
C GLY A 95 -10.58 -1.48 15.26
N HIS A 96 -10.72 -2.07 16.45
CA HIS A 96 -9.58 -2.48 17.24
C HIS A 96 -8.95 -3.73 16.66
N GLY A 97 -7.63 -3.66 16.50
CA GLY A 97 -6.78 -4.79 16.15
C GLY A 97 -5.63 -4.86 17.15
N VAL A 98 -5.08 -6.04 17.35
CA VAL A 98 -3.88 -6.26 18.15
C VAL A 98 -3.03 -7.38 17.58
N GLN A 99 -1.72 -7.31 17.85
CA GLN A 99 -0.80 -8.41 17.61
C GLN A 99 -0.58 -9.22 18.89
N VAL A 100 -0.78 -10.54 18.80
CA VAL A 100 -0.41 -11.51 19.84
C VAL A 100 0.33 -12.68 19.19
N ALA A 101 1.57 -12.93 19.62
CA ALA A 101 2.42 -14.01 19.10
C ALA A 101 2.53 -14.03 17.56
N ALA A 102 2.79 -12.86 16.97
CA ALA A 102 2.90 -12.64 15.51
C ALA A 102 1.61 -12.84 14.68
N GLU A 103 0.48 -13.15 15.29
CA GLU A 103 -0.84 -13.19 14.64
C GLU A 103 -1.62 -11.89 14.90
N ASN A 104 -2.39 -11.46 13.90
CA ASN A 104 -3.24 -10.27 13.97
C ASN A 104 -4.67 -10.66 14.35
N TYR A 105 -5.17 -10.11 15.45
CA TYR A 105 -6.52 -10.33 15.95
C TYR A 105 -7.36 -9.08 15.71
N LEU A 106 -8.51 -9.26 15.07
CA LEU A 106 -9.51 -8.24 14.78
C LEU A 106 -10.70 -8.45 15.71
N ILE A 107 -10.91 -7.48 16.60
CA ILE A 107 -11.68 -7.65 17.83
C ILE A 107 -13.18 -7.41 17.57
N GLY A 108 -14.01 -8.34 18.02
CA GLY A 108 -15.47 -8.19 18.04
C GLY A 108 -15.95 -7.26 19.15
N VAL A 109 -17.13 -6.66 18.96
CA VAL A 109 -17.66 -5.67 19.92
C VAL A 109 -18.01 -6.25 21.29
N GLU A 110 -18.11 -7.58 21.42
CA GLU A 110 -18.46 -8.27 22.65
C GLU A 110 -17.32 -8.43 23.65
N LEU A 111 -16.10 -7.95 23.35
CA LEU A 111 -14.95 -8.11 24.24
C LEU A 111 -15.26 -7.55 25.65
N ASP A 112 -15.38 -8.45 26.63
CA ASP A 112 -15.85 -8.14 27.99
C ASP A 112 -14.71 -7.93 28.99
N ALA A 113 -13.51 -8.42 28.67
CA ALA A 113 -12.33 -8.35 29.52
C ALA A 113 -11.06 -8.05 28.72
N LEU A 114 -10.20 -7.20 29.28
CA LEU A 114 -8.87 -6.94 28.75
C LEU A 114 -7.92 -8.04 29.24
N THR A 115 -8.05 -9.24 28.69
CA THR A 115 -7.15 -10.39 28.95
C THR A 115 -6.78 -11.05 27.63
N GLN A 116 -5.59 -11.64 27.52
CA GLN A 116 -5.17 -12.33 26.30
C GLN A 116 -6.19 -13.39 25.86
N ARG A 117 -6.71 -14.17 26.81
CA ARG A 117 -7.73 -15.20 26.55
C ARG A 117 -9.01 -14.59 25.97
N ALA A 118 -9.53 -13.53 26.57
CA ALA A 118 -10.76 -12.88 26.10
C ALA A 118 -10.57 -12.26 24.71
N VAL A 119 -9.40 -11.66 24.44
CA VAL A 119 -9.05 -11.16 23.10
C VAL A 119 -9.08 -12.30 22.08
N THR A 120 -8.42 -13.42 22.36
CA THR A 120 -8.45 -14.59 21.46
C THR A 120 -9.86 -15.15 21.26
N GLU A 121 -10.68 -15.19 22.31
CA GLU A 121 -12.06 -15.71 22.26
C GLU A 121 -13.04 -14.80 21.52
N ALA A 122 -12.82 -13.48 21.53
CA ALA A 122 -13.71 -12.47 20.94
C ALA A 122 -13.19 -11.90 19.60
N SER A 123 -12.14 -12.46 19.00
CA SER A 123 -11.55 -11.94 17.76
C SER A 123 -11.57 -12.95 16.61
N VAL A 124 -11.59 -12.43 15.38
CA VAL A 124 -11.23 -13.17 14.17
C VAL A 124 -9.77 -12.87 13.84
N THR A 125 -9.02 -13.86 13.37
CA THR A 125 -7.61 -13.63 12.98
C THR A 125 -7.49 -13.18 11.52
N LEU A 126 -6.38 -12.51 11.18
CA LEU A 126 -6.06 -12.22 9.78
C LEU A 126 -5.91 -13.51 8.97
N SER A 127 -5.39 -14.59 9.58
CA SER A 127 -5.35 -15.92 8.97
C SER A 127 -6.75 -16.46 8.62
N GLU A 128 -7.77 -16.23 9.45
CA GLU A 128 -9.16 -16.59 9.15
C GLU A 128 -9.69 -15.76 7.95
N ILE A 129 -9.44 -14.45 7.91
CA ILE A 129 -9.81 -13.60 6.75
C ILE A 129 -9.12 -14.06 5.48
N ARG A 130 -7.81 -14.32 5.55
CA ARG A 130 -7.03 -14.82 4.42
C ARG A 130 -7.60 -16.14 3.91
N THR A 131 -7.96 -17.05 4.80
CA THR A 131 -8.61 -18.32 4.42
C THR A 131 -9.91 -18.08 3.66
N ALA A 132 -10.72 -17.11 4.10
CA ALA A 132 -11.98 -16.74 3.44
C ALA A 132 -11.75 -16.18 2.03
N VAL A 133 -10.72 -15.35 1.87
CA VAL A 133 -10.31 -14.73 0.60
C VAL A 133 -9.67 -15.76 -0.35
N ASP A 134 -8.76 -16.59 0.14
CA ASP A 134 -8.14 -17.68 -0.65
C ASP A 134 -9.19 -18.69 -1.15
N THR A 135 -10.24 -18.94 -0.34
CA THR A 135 -11.37 -19.81 -0.72
C THR A 135 -12.20 -19.21 -1.86
N ALA A 136 -12.29 -17.88 -1.96
CA ALA A 136 -13.00 -17.20 -3.03
C ALA A 136 -12.34 -17.45 -4.40
N ARG A 137 -11.03 -17.72 -4.46
CA ARG A 137 -10.29 -17.95 -5.72
C ARG A 137 -10.50 -16.84 -6.76
N ALA A 138 -10.57 -15.60 -6.29
CA ALA A 138 -10.73 -14.45 -7.17
C ALA A 138 -9.44 -14.16 -7.96
N ASP A 139 -9.57 -13.52 -9.12
CA ASP A 139 -8.41 -13.10 -9.92
C ASP A 139 -7.54 -12.08 -9.16
N LEU A 140 -8.19 -11.19 -8.41
CA LEU A 140 -7.56 -10.32 -7.42
C LEU A 140 -8.24 -10.44 -6.07
N SER A 141 -7.42 -10.66 -5.05
CA SER A 141 -7.82 -10.68 -3.65
C SER A 141 -7.24 -9.47 -2.92
N ILE A 142 -8.06 -8.69 -2.22
CA ILE A 142 -7.65 -7.48 -1.50
C ILE A 142 -8.08 -7.59 -0.04
N ILE A 143 -7.15 -7.43 0.89
CA ILE A 143 -7.44 -7.29 2.33
C ILE A 143 -6.98 -5.92 2.77
N ILE A 144 -7.85 -5.15 3.41
CA ILE A 144 -7.57 -3.79 3.87
C ILE A 144 -7.84 -3.72 5.38
N LEU A 145 -6.82 -3.35 6.15
CA LEU A 145 -6.88 -3.28 7.61
C LEU A 145 -6.68 -1.84 8.07
N ASP A 146 -7.76 -1.21 8.50
CA ASP A 146 -7.75 0.09 9.16
C ASP A 146 -7.92 -0.05 10.69
N ALA A 147 -6.95 -0.72 11.29
CA ALA A 147 -6.96 -1.11 12.69
C ALA A 147 -5.67 -0.71 13.41
N CYS A 148 -5.60 -1.00 14.71
CA CYS A 148 -4.52 -0.59 15.61
C CYS A 148 -4.45 0.92 15.88
N ARG A 149 -5.60 1.49 16.22
CA ARG A 149 -5.73 2.80 16.90
C ARG A 149 -5.39 2.64 18.38
N ASN A 150 -5.23 3.75 19.13
CA ASN A 150 -4.98 3.78 20.58
C ASN A 150 -5.71 2.62 21.29
N ASN A 151 -4.97 1.58 21.69
CA ASN A 151 -5.57 0.35 22.16
C ASN A 151 -5.25 0.14 23.65
N PRO A 152 -6.25 0.22 24.55
CA PRO A 152 -6.07 -0.06 25.98
C PRO A 152 -5.43 -1.42 26.27
N LEU A 153 -5.56 -2.40 25.37
CA LEU A 153 -4.89 -3.71 25.49
C LEU A 153 -3.36 -3.61 25.43
N VAL A 154 -2.82 -2.58 24.78
CA VAL A 154 -1.36 -2.33 24.74
C VAL A 154 -0.87 -1.78 26.08
N GLU A 155 -1.64 -0.90 26.71
CA GLU A 155 -1.31 -0.33 28.03
C GLU A 155 -1.29 -1.40 29.14
N THR A 156 -2.11 -2.43 28.99
CA THR A 156 -2.14 -3.58 29.92
C THR A 156 -0.98 -4.58 29.73
N GLY A 157 -0.16 -4.42 28.68
CA GLY A 157 0.97 -5.32 28.37
C GLY A 157 0.55 -6.66 27.76
N ILE A 158 -0.74 -6.84 27.42
CA ILE A 158 -1.31 -8.07 26.85
C ILE A 158 -0.96 -8.23 25.38
N ALA A 159 -0.86 -7.12 24.66
CA ALA A 159 -0.59 -7.08 23.24
C ALA A 159 0.47 -6.03 22.91
N ARG A 160 1.11 -6.20 21.74
CA ARG A 160 1.97 -5.15 21.17
C ARG A 160 1.13 -4.15 20.39
N GLY A 161 1.57 -2.90 20.34
CA GLY A 161 0.97 -1.88 19.49
C GLY A 161 1.24 -2.13 18.01
N GLY A 162 0.27 -1.79 17.16
CA GLY A 162 0.33 -2.03 15.72
C GLY A 162 0.00 -3.47 15.29
N LEU A 163 -0.05 -3.68 13.98
CA LEU A 163 -0.27 -5.00 13.36
C LEU A 163 1.06 -5.62 12.92
N ALA A 164 1.11 -6.95 12.95
CA ALA A 164 2.14 -7.74 12.29
C ALA A 164 2.03 -7.61 10.76
N GLN A 165 3.17 -7.56 10.09
CA GLN A 165 3.26 -7.80 8.66
C GLN A 165 2.88 -9.26 8.36
N SER A 166 2.13 -9.50 7.29
CA SER A 166 1.76 -10.84 6.84
C SER A 166 1.91 -10.92 5.33
N SER A 167 2.57 -11.97 4.82
CA SER A 167 2.73 -12.18 3.38
C SER A 167 1.46 -12.75 2.76
N GLY A 168 1.05 -12.24 1.59
CA GLY A 168 -0.09 -12.75 0.83
C GLY A 168 0.19 -14.08 0.11
N THR A 169 -0.86 -14.75 -0.36
CA THR A 169 -0.74 -15.80 -1.38
C THR A 169 -0.61 -15.13 -2.76
N VAL A 170 -0.09 -15.80 -3.78
CA VAL A 170 -0.09 -15.28 -5.17
C VAL A 170 -1.50 -14.82 -5.55
N GLY A 171 -1.63 -13.58 -6.03
CA GLY A 171 -2.91 -12.94 -6.34
C GLY A 171 -3.54 -12.14 -5.20
N THR A 172 -2.90 -12.06 -4.03
CA THR A 172 -3.38 -11.29 -2.87
C THR A 172 -2.58 -10.00 -2.66
N LEU A 173 -3.30 -8.92 -2.36
CA LEU A 173 -2.79 -7.64 -1.87
C LEU A 173 -3.33 -7.39 -0.46
N ILE A 174 -2.44 -7.07 0.48
CA ILE A 174 -2.83 -6.69 1.85
C ILE A 174 -2.38 -5.26 2.11
N ALA A 175 -3.33 -4.36 2.35
CA ALA A 175 -3.08 -2.96 2.67
C ALA A 175 -3.35 -2.69 4.16
N TYR A 176 -2.38 -2.09 4.83
CA TYR A 176 -2.45 -1.65 6.22
C TYR A 176 -2.55 -0.13 6.25
N SER A 177 -3.41 0.42 7.11
CA SER A 177 -3.55 1.87 7.24
C SER A 177 -2.31 2.56 7.80
N THR A 178 -1.41 1.80 8.44
CA THR A 178 -0.09 2.24 8.87
C THR A 178 0.91 1.10 8.75
N ASP A 179 2.20 1.41 8.80
CA ASP A 179 3.27 0.45 8.71
C ASP A 179 3.30 -0.52 9.92
N PRO A 180 3.84 -1.74 9.73
CA PRO A 180 3.81 -2.77 10.77
C PRO A 180 4.39 -2.32 12.11
N GLY A 181 3.67 -2.60 13.20
CA GLY A 181 4.08 -2.25 14.56
C GLY A 181 3.91 -0.77 14.95
N ASN A 182 3.31 0.07 14.08
CA ASN A 182 2.90 1.43 14.42
C ASN A 182 1.36 1.55 14.52
N VAL A 183 0.89 2.70 15.00
CA VAL A 183 -0.53 2.96 15.34
C VAL A 183 -1.13 3.94 14.34
N ALA A 184 -2.30 3.60 13.78
CA ALA A 184 -3.02 4.48 12.87
C ALA A 184 -3.67 5.65 13.63
N LEU A 185 -3.66 6.84 13.02
CA LEU A 185 -4.32 8.01 13.59
C LEU A 185 -5.83 7.95 13.33
N ASP A 186 -6.61 8.39 14.31
CA ASP A 186 -8.07 8.46 14.16
C ASP A 186 -8.50 9.47 13.09
N GLY A 187 -7.69 10.49 12.81
CA GLY A 187 -8.03 11.61 11.93
C GLY A 187 -8.80 12.72 12.64
N VAL A 188 -9.09 13.81 11.92
CA VAL A 188 -9.85 14.98 12.43
C VAL A 188 -11.23 15.13 11.79
N GLY A 189 -11.56 14.28 10.81
CA GLY A 189 -12.81 14.29 10.06
C GLY A 189 -13.81 13.26 10.55
N SER A 190 -14.85 13.00 9.74
CA SER A 190 -15.84 11.94 10.01
C SER A 190 -15.31 10.53 9.74
N ASN A 191 -14.31 10.41 8.86
CA ASN A 191 -13.63 9.16 8.52
C ASN A 191 -12.20 9.17 9.06
N SER A 192 -11.58 8.00 9.10
CA SER A 192 -10.14 7.86 9.31
C SER A 192 -9.35 8.53 8.18
N THR A 193 -8.14 8.99 8.49
CA THR A 193 -7.27 9.61 7.47
C THR A 193 -6.99 8.66 6.30
N PHE A 194 -6.86 7.36 6.60
CA PHE A 194 -6.63 6.35 5.58
C PHE A 194 -7.86 6.11 4.70
N THR A 195 -9.05 5.99 5.31
CA THR A 195 -10.30 5.81 4.56
C THR A 195 -10.63 7.05 3.72
N GLU A 196 -10.40 8.25 4.24
CA GLU A 196 -10.58 9.49 3.48
C GLU A 196 -9.68 9.51 2.23
N ALA A 197 -8.40 9.17 2.38
CA ALA A 197 -7.47 9.05 1.26
C ALA A 197 -7.88 7.96 0.26
N MET A 198 -8.41 6.82 0.73
CA MET A 198 -8.95 5.79 -0.16
C MET A 198 -10.13 6.32 -0.97
N LEU A 199 -11.09 7.00 -0.34
CA LEU A 199 -12.28 7.53 -1.01
C LEU A 199 -11.92 8.54 -2.13
N GLU A 200 -10.82 9.29 -1.97
CA GLU A 200 -10.33 10.21 -3.00
C GLU A 200 -9.80 9.47 -4.26
N HIS A 201 -9.27 8.26 -4.10
CA HIS A 201 -8.56 7.55 -5.16
C HIS A 201 -9.26 6.29 -5.70
N LEU A 202 -10.19 5.70 -4.96
CA LEU A 202 -10.84 4.42 -5.27
C LEU A 202 -11.65 4.45 -6.58
N GLU A 203 -12.25 5.60 -6.90
CA GLU A 203 -13.03 5.78 -8.12
C GLU A 203 -12.20 6.29 -9.31
N THR A 204 -10.88 6.41 -9.16
CA THR A 204 -10.00 6.93 -10.23
C THR A 204 -9.96 5.93 -11.39
N PRO A 205 -10.43 6.31 -12.60
CA PRO A 205 -10.43 5.40 -13.74
C PRO A 205 -9.01 5.14 -14.25
N GLY A 206 -8.73 3.89 -14.63
CA GLY A 206 -7.56 3.55 -15.45
C GLY A 206 -6.23 3.46 -14.71
N ILE A 207 -6.24 3.50 -13.37
CA ILE A 207 -5.04 3.27 -12.55
C ILE A 207 -5.05 1.86 -11.98
N ASP A 208 -3.88 1.21 -12.02
CA ASP A 208 -3.69 -0.09 -11.38
C ASP A 208 -3.85 0.04 -9.85
N VAL A 209 -4.37 -1.00 -9.20
CA VAL A 209 -4.63 -1.02 -7.76
C VAL A 209 -3.39 -0.68 -6.90
N ARG A 210 -2.18 -1.07 -7.34
CA ARG A 210 -0.94 -0.73 -6.62
C ARG A 210 -0.59 0.74 -6.74
N ILE A 211 -0.83 1.33 -7.92
CA ILE A 211 -0.71 2.78 -8.14
C ILE A 211 -1.73 3.53 -7.28
N MET A 212 -2.97 3.04 -7.21
CA MET A 212 -4.01 3.60 -6.35
C MET A 212 -3.57 3.61 -4.88
N PHE A 213 -3.11 2.48 -4.34
CA PHE A 213 -2.60 2.44 -2.96
C PHE A 213 -1.31 3.26 -2.76
N GLY A 214 -0.47 3.39 -3.79
CA GLY A 214 0.63 4.33 -3.81
C GLY A 214 0.17 5.78 -3.58
N ARG A 215 -0.89 6.21 -4.28
CA ARG A 215 -1.50 7.54 -4.09
C ARG A 215 -2.13 7.70 -2.70
N VAL A 216 -2.83 6.67 -2.20
CA VAL A 216 -3.36 6.64 -0.83
C VAL A 216 -2.24 6.82 0.19
N ARG A 217 -1.12 6.11 0.04
CA ARG A 217 0.04 6.26 0.92
C ARG A 217 0.57 7.68 0.90
N GLN A 218 0.71 8.29 -0.27
CA GLN A 218 1.16 9.68 -0.42
C GLN A 218 0.24 10.67 0.31
N GLU A 219 -1.07 10.50 0.14
CA GLU A 219 -2.07 11.35 0.76
C GLU A 219 -2.01 11.25 2.29
N VAL A 220 -1.98 10.04 2.84
CA VAL A 220 -1.89 9.81 4.28
C VAL A 220 -0.58 10.34 4.86
N VAL A 221 0.56 10.10 4.19
CA VAL A 221 1.85 10.66 4.62
C VAL A 221 1.78 12.18 4.65
N ARG A 222 1.17 12.80 3.64
CA ARG A 222 1.03 14.26 3.56
C ARG A 222 0.15 14.82 4.69
N GLU A 223 -1.05 14.27 4.85
CA GLU A 223 -2.03 14.74 5.83
C GLU A 223 -1.59 14.48 7.27
N THR A 224 -0.96 13.33 7.53
CA THR A 224 -0.45 12.98 8.86
C THR A 224 0.96 13.51 9.13
N ARG A 225 1.60 14.11 8.12
CA ARG A 225 3.00 14.58 8.17
C ARG A 225 3.98 13.46 8.50
N GLY A 226 3.74 12.29 7.94
CA GLY A 226 4.56 11.10 8.10
C GLY A 226 4.40 10.39 9.44
N LEU A 227 3.45 10.81 10.29
CA LEU A 227 3.12 10.09 11.53
C LEU A 227 2.42 8.76 11.26
N GLN A 228 1.84 8.61 10.07
CA GLN A 228 1.20 7.39 9.60
C GLN A 228 1.67 7.14 8.17
N ILE A 229 2.17 5.94 7.90
CA ILE A 229 2.63 5.54 6.57
C ILE A 229 1.90 4.25 6.19
N PRO A 230 0.88 4.31 5.31
CA PRO A 230 0.24 3.10 4.85
C PRO A 230 1.23 2.13 4.20
N TRP A 231 1.03 0.84 4.43
CA TRP A 231 1.90 -0.21 3.96
C TRP A 231 1.12 -1.22 3.14
N VAL A 232 1.73 -1.75 2.08
CA VAL A 232 1.08 -2.71 1.18
C VAL A 232 2.00 -3.91 0.95
N GLU A 233 1.46 -5.10 1.20
CA GLU A 233 2.06 -6.38 0.83
C GLU A 233 1.46 -6.85 -0.48
N GLU A 234 2.33 -7.03 -1.49
CA GLU A 234 1.90 -7.31 -2.85
C GLU A 234 2.43 -8.66 -3.31
N SER A 235 1.53 -9.58 -3.64
CA SER A 235 1.85 -10.84 -4.32
C SER A 235 1.03 -11.01 -5.61
N VAL A 236 0.59 -9.88 -6.19
CA VAL A 236 -0.31 -9.82 -7.34
C VAL A 236 0.45 -9.90 -8.66
N LEU A 237 -0.14 -10.62 -9.63
CA LEU A 237 0.37 -10.71 -11.00
C LEU A 237 -0.61 -10.01 -11.97
N GLY A 238 -0.08 -9.40 -13.02
CA GLY A 238 -0.88 -8.65 -14.00
C GLY A 238 -1.29 -7.27 -13.52
N GLU A 239 -2.17 -6.62 -14.27
CA GLU A 239 -2.71 -5.29 -13.96
C GLU A 239 -4.18 -5.42 -13.56
N HIS A 240 -4.57 -4.72 -12.50
CA HIS A 240 -5.93 -4.79 -11.98
C HIS A 240 -6.49 -3.40 -11.71
N TYR A 241 -7.69 -3.14 -12.23
CA TYR A 241 -8.30 -1.81 -12.24
C TYR A 241 -9.64 -1.82 -11.49
N LEU A 242 -9.71 -1.11 -10.36
CA LEU A 242 -10.96 -0.94 -9.61
C LEU A 242 -12.01 -0.20 -10.46
N VAL A 243 -11.60 0.83 -11.18
CA VAL A 243 -12.42 1.42 -12.24
C VAL A 243 -11.66 1.26 -13.55
N PRO A 244 -12.15 0.42 -14.48
CA PRO A 244 -11.59 0.37 -15.82
C PRO A 244 -11.59 1.79 -16.38
N GLY A 245 -10.41 2.28 -16.76
CA GLY A 245 -10.35 3.53 -17.51
C GLY A 245 -11.09 3.33 -18.82
N THR A 246 -11.62 4.40 -19.41
CA THR A 246 -11.64 4.42 -20.87
C THR A 246 -10.17 4.38 -21.30
N ARG A 247 -9.63 3.18 -21.54
CA ARG A 247 -8.74 3.01 -22.66
C ARG A 247 -9.67 2.94 -23.86
N PRO A 248 -10.03 4.06 -24.51
CA PRO A 248 -10.60 3.89 -25.82
C PRO A 248 -9.53 3.16 -26.64
N SER A 249 -9.90 2.20 -27.48
CA SER A 249 -8.97 1.61 -28.47
C SER A 249 -8.24 2.72 -29.25
N TYR A 250 -8.88 3.89 -29.32
CA TYR A 250 -8.32 5.15 -29.75
C TYR A 250 -6.97 5.51 -29.15
N VAL A 251 -6.59 5.22 -27.89
CA VAL A 251 -5.23 5.56 -27.40
C VAL A 251 -4.18 4.69 -28.08
N ASP A 252 -4.38 3.37 -28.15
CA ASP A 252 -3.45 2.49 -28.87
C ASP A 252 -3.47 2.78 -30.38
N ASP A 253 -4.66 3.03 -30.96
CA ASP A 253 -4.84 3.40 -32.36
C ASP A 253 -4.23 4.78 -32.67
N GLU A 254 -4.33 5.75 -31.75
CA GLU A 254 -3.76 7.09 -31.82
C GLU A 254 -2.25 7.05 -31.69
N VAL A 255 -1.72 6.28 -30.74
CA VAL A 255 -0.29 6.06 -30.56
C VAL A 255 0.29 5.39 -31.80
N GLN A 256 -0.38 4.39 -32.37
CA GLN A 256 0.04 3.77 -33.64
C GLN A 256 -0.03 4.75 -34.82
N ALA A 257 -1.10 5.55 -34.90
CA ALA A 257 -1.26 6.59 -35.92
C ALA A 257 -0.18 7.69 -35.80
N TRP A 258 0.13 8.10 -34.57
CA TRP A 258 1.18 9.06 -34.24
C TRP A 258 2.56 8.50 -34.60
N GLN A 259 2.89 7.29 -34.15
CA GLN A 259 4.16 6.62 -34.49
C GLN A 259 4.35 6.49 -36.01
N SER A 260 3.28 6.21 -36.76
CA SER A 260 3.32 6.19 -38.22
C SER A 260 3.53 7.58 -38.82
N ALA A 261 2.95 8.63 -38.23
CA ALA A 261 3.10 10.01 -38.68
C ALA A 261 4.51 10.55 -38.40
N GLU A 262 5.03 10.28 -37.20
CA GLU A 262 6.37 10.65 -36.76
C GLU A 262 7.46 9.94 -37.56
N ARG A 263 7.35 8.62 -37.76
CA ARG A 263 8.29 7.87 -38.63
C ARG A 263 8.34 8.40 -40.06
N SER A 264 7.21 8.92 -40.56
CA SER A 264 7.19 9.57 -41.87
C SER A 264 7.86 10.95 -41.87
N GLY A 265 7.86 11.66 -40.73
CA GLY A 265 8.44 12.99 -40.57
C GLY A 265 7.91 14.06 -41.53
N SER A 266 6.75 13.85 -42.17
CA SER A 266 6.24 14.72 -43.22
C SER A 266 5.03 15.53 -42.77
N VAL A 267 4.92 16.76 -43.26
CA VAL A 267 3.77 17.64 -43.02
C VAL A 267 2.44 16.95 -43.36
N ALA A 268 2.41 16.16 -44.44
CA ALA A 268 1.22 15.43 -44.87
C ALA A 268 0.85 14.25 -43.96
N ALA A 269 1.81 13.64 -43.25
CA ALA A 269 1.50 12.57 -42.31
C ALA A 269 1.03 13.12 -40.95
N LEU A 270 1.66 14.19 -40.48
CA LEU A 270 1.25 14.93 -39.28
C LEU A 270 -0.12 15.60 -39.48
N GLY A 271 -0.38 16.13 -40.68
CA GLY A 271 -1.70 16.71 -41.02
C GLY A 271 -2.82 15.67 -41.01
N ARG A 272 -2.57 14.46 -41.54
CA ARG A 272 -3.55 13.36 -41.47
C ARG A 272 -3.79 12.86 -40.04
N TYR A 273 -2.75 12.89 -39.21
CA TYR A 273 -2.91 12.62 -37.78
C TYR A 273 -3.82 13.70 -37.15
N LEU A 274 -3.57 15.00 -37.37
CA LEU A 274 -4.41 16.09 -36.86
C LEU A 274 -5.85 16.07 -37.38
N GLU A 275 -6.08 15.68 -38.64
CA GLU A 275 -7.43 15.53 -39.19
C GLU A 275 -8.24 14.44 -38.47
N ARG A 276 -7.55 13.39 -38.00
CA ARG A 276 -8.17 12.24 -37.32
C ARG A 276 -8.23 12.39 -35.80
N TYR A 277 -7.28 13.14 -35.24
CA TYR A 277 -7.05 13.35 -33.81
C TYR A 277 -6.89 14.87 -33.51
N PRO A 278 -7.89 15.73 -33.80
CA PRO A 278 -7.73 17.19 -33.72
C PRO A 278 -7.50 17.72 -32.30
N ASP A 279 -8.07 17.03 -31.30
CA ASP A 279 -7.87 17.28 -29.86
C ASP A 279 -7.10 16.12 -29.19
N GLY A 280 -6.32 15.37 -29.98
CA GLY A 280 -5.61 14.16 -29.56
C GLY A 280 -4.37 14.39 -28.68
N LEU A 281 -3.87 13.30 -28.08
CA LEU A 281 -2.71 13.25 -27.18
C LEU A 281 -1.44 13.93 -27.74
N PHE A 282 -1.25 13.86 -29.06
CA PHE A 282 -0.10 14.43 -29.76
C PHE A 282 -0.46 15.60 -30.68
N ALA A 283 -1.69 16.14 -30.61
CA ALA A 283 -2.18 17.18 -31.52
C ALA A 283 -1.32 18.46 -31.50
N GLN A 284 -1.02 18.98 -30.31
CA GLN A 284 -0.17 20.16 -30.19
C GLN A 284 1.24 19.91 -30.77
N ILE A 285 1.77 18.70 -30.60
CA ILE A 285 3.10 18.29 -31.09
C ILE A 285 3.10 18.19 -32.62
N ALA A 286 2.07 17.56 -33.20
CA ALA A 286 1.91 17.46 -34.63
C ALA A 286 1.83 18.86 -35.28
N GLN A 287 1.10 19.78 -34.65
CA GLN A 287 0.92 21.14 -35.14
C GLN A 287 2.22 21.96 -35.07
N SER A 288 2.94 21.92 -33.95
CA SER A 288 4.25 22.57 -33.83
C SER A 288 5.28 22.00 -34.81
N ARG A 289 5.24 20.70 -35.09
CA ARG A 289 6.18 20.05 -36.03
C ARG A 289 5.84 20.34 -37.49
N ILE A 290 4.56 20.48 -37.82
CA ILE A 290 4.12 21.03 -39.12
C ILE A 290 4.65 22.45 -39.27
N GLU A 291 4.43 23.33 -38.28
CA GLU A 291 4.89 24.72 -38.31
C GLU A 291 6.41 24.84 -38.48
N ALA A 292 7.17 23.95 -37.83
CA ALA A 292 8.62 23.86 -37.98
C ALA A 292 9.05 23.38 -39.37
N LEU A 293 8.38 22.35 -39.92
CA LEU A 293 8.65 21.81 -41.26
C LEU A 293 8.20 22.77 -42.37
N THR A 294 7.22 23.63 -42.12
CA THR A 294 6.75 24.66 -43.05
C THR A 294 7.44 26.02 -42.87
N GLY A 295 8.32 26.14 -41.86
CA GLY A 295 9.11 27.35 -41.59
C GLY A 295 8.30 28.55 -41.10
N THR A 296 7.12 28.31 -40.52
CA THR A 296 6.14 29.35 -40.11
C THR A 296 6.04 29.57 -38.60
N GLY A 297 6.76 28.79 -37.78
CA GLY A 297 6.81 28.92 -36.33
C GLY A 297 8.23 28.79 -35.74
N PRO A 298 8.43 29.16 -34.46
CA PRO A 298 9.69 28.91 -33.78
C PRO A 298 10.01 27.41 -33.74
N ALA A 299 11.30 27.06 -33.67
CA ALA A 299 11.75 25.68 -33.59
C ALA A 299 11.02 24.93 -32.46
N PRO A 300 10.64 23.65 -32.66
CA PRO A 300 9.83 22.92 -31.69
C PRO A 300 10.55 22.90 -30.34
N GLN A 301 9.80 23.09 -29.25
CA GLN A 301 10.32 22.82 -27.91
C GLN A 301 10.65 21.33 -27.85
N GLY A 302 11.90 21.02 -28.14
CA GLY A 302 12.35 19.71 -28.58
C GLY A 302 12.42 18.65 -27.50
N ASP A 303 12.22 18.98 -26.23
CA ASP A 303 12.76 18.12 -25.17
C ASP A 303 11.79 17.69 -24.08
N LEU A 304 10.48 17.99 -24.08
CA LEU A 304 9.65 17.49 -22.96
C LEU A 304 9.59 15.95 -22.95
N PHE A 305 9.42 15.29 -24.08
CA PHE A 305 9.34 13.82 -24.14
C PHE A 305 10.72 13.15 -24.19
N ALA A 306 11.70 13.77 -24.86
CA ALA A 306 13.09 13.30 -24.82
C ALA A 306 13.71 13.45 -23.42
N ALA A 307 13.40 14.52 -22.67
CA ALA A 307 13.86 14.69 -21.29
C ALA A 307 13.18 13.73 -20.31
N LEU A 308 11.93 13.32 -20.55
CA LEU A 308 11.26 12.29 -19.76
C LEU A 308 11.81 10.88 -20.04
N ASP A 309 12.31 10.62 -21.27
CA ASP A 309 12.98 9.36 -21.66
C ASP A 309 14.47 9.30 -21.23
N ASP A 310 15.18 10.44 -21.14
CA ASP A 310 16.63 10.50 -20.88
C ASP A 310 17.02 10.72 -19.40
N THR A 311 16.07 10.76 -18.45
CA THR A 311 16.43 10.93 -17.03
C THR A 311 15.87 9.83 -16.13
N PRO A 312 16.74 8.96 -15.57
CA PRO A 312 16.38 8.06 -14.48
C PRO A 312 15.62 8.75 -13.34
N ALA A 313 15.93 10.03 -13.10
CA ALA A 313 15.28 10.88 -12.11
C ALA A 313 13.77 11.06 -12.31
N VAL A 314 13.30 11.21 -13.55
CA VAL A 314 11.87 11.37 -13.83
C VAL A 314 11.12 10.08 -13.52
N ALA A 315 11.63 8.95 -14.03
CA ALA A 315 11.02 7.65 -13.80
C ALA A 315 10.98 7.31 -12.30
N ALA A 316 12.11 7.50 -11.61
CA ALA A 316 12.21 7.32 -10.16
C ALA A 316 11.25 8.24 -9.39
N SER A 317 11.10 9.50 -9.82
CA SER A 317 10.17 10.44 -9.18
C SER A 317 8.72 10.00 -9.33
N LEU A 318 8.31 9.62 -10.55
CA LEU A 318 6.96 9.14 -10.80
C LEU A 318 6.66 7.85 -10.05
N GLU A 319 7.65 6.96 -9.90
CA GLU A 319 7.49 5.75 -9.11
C GLU A 319 7.36 6.05 -7.60
N LEU A 320 8.28 6.83 -7.04
CA LEU A 320 8.25 7.20 -5.62
C LEU A 320 6.96 7.95 -5.25
N LEU A 321 6.46 8.78 -6.16
CA LEU A 321 5.21 9.53 -5.98
C LEU A 321 3.95 8.71 -6.31
N GLY A 322 4.08 7.44 -6.72
CA GLY A 322 2.94 6.56 -6.97
C GLY A 322 2.17 6.87 -8.26
N TYR A 323 2.85 7.34 -9.29
CA TYR A 323 2.33 7.55 -10.66
C TYR A 323 2.86 6.51 -11.66
N ALA A 324 3.97 5.85 -11.34
CA ALA A 324 4.56 4.79 -12.16
C ALA A 324 4.92 3.54 -11.31
N SER A 325 5.35 2.46 -11.96
CA SER A 325 5.77 1.20 -11.32
C SER A 325 6.93 0.60 -12.10
N ALA A 326 8.01 0.20 -11.41
CA ALA A 326 9.21 -0.42 -11.99
C ALA A 326 8.96 -1.77 -12.68
N THR A 327 7.82 -2.44 -12.43
CA THR A 327 7.53 -3.77 -12.98
C THR A 327 7.25 -3.76 -14.50
N ARG A 328 7.00 -2.58 -15.10
CA ARG A 328 6.88 -2.42 -16.56
C ARG A 328 8.26 -2.18 -17.20
N ASN A 329 9.14 -3.18 -17.17
CA ASN A 329 10.35 -3.16 -18.00
C ASN A 329 10.21 -4.09 -19.21
N THR A 330 9.47 -3.64 -20.23
CA THR A 330 9.44 -4.30 -21.53
C THR A 330 9.39 -3.26 -22.66
N SER A 331 10.58 -2.92 -23.21
CA SER A 331 10.87 -2.42 -24.58
C SER A 331 9.94 -1.41 -25.27
N ASP A 332 10.50 -0.33 -25.85
CA ASP A 332 9.88 0.69 -26.75
C ASP A 332 8.58 1.40 -26.28
N ILE A 333 7.90 0.92 -25.23
CA ILE A 333 6.61 1.41 -24.72
C ILE A 333 6.80 2.25 -23.43
N ALA A 334 7.97 2.16 -22.78
CA ALA A 334 8.28 2.83 -21.51
C ALA A 334 8.06 4.35 -21.56
N GLY A 335 8.49 5.03 -22.63
CA GLY A 335 8.33 6.49 -22.77
C GLY A 335 6.87 6.95 -22.83
N SER A 336 6.00 6.18 -23.48
CA SER A 336 4.56 6.50 -23.53
C SER A 336 3.86 6.31 -22.17
N TYR A 337 4.32 5.32 -21.39
CA TYR A 337 3.82 5.09 -20.04
C TYR A 337 4.26 6.20 -19.08
N LEU A 338 5.56 6.54 -19.08
CA LEU A 338 6.09 7.61 -18.25
C LEU A 338 5.50 8.98 -18.62
N ALA A 339 5.24 9.22 -19.90
CA ALA A 339 4.53 10.42 -20.34
C ALA A 339 3.10 10.51 -19.77
N GLN A 340 2.36 9.40 -19.75
CA GLN A 340 1.02 9.37 -19.15
C GLN A 340 1.10 9.59 -17.64
N ALA A 341 2.02 8.92 -16.95
CA ALA A 341 2.26 9.10 -15.52
C ALA A 341 2.62 10.55 -15.18
N PHE A 342 3.44 11.20 -16.03
CA PHE A 342 3.77 12.61 -15.90
C PHE A 342 2.55 13.51 -16.08
N ALA A 343 1.73 13.26 -17.10
CA ALA A 343 0.51 14.04 -17.34
C ALA A 343 -0.48 13.91 -16.17
N ASP A 344 -0.63 12.72 -15.61
CA ASP A 344 -1.45 12.46 -14.42
C ASP A 344 -0.94 13.26 -13.21
N TRP A 345 0.37 13.21 -12.94
CA TRP A 345 0.99 14.02 -11.89
C TRP A 345 0.80 15.51 -12.13
N GLN A 346 1.02 15.97 -13.36
CA GLN A 346 0.90 17.36 -13.76
C GLN A 346 -0.52 17.89 -13.56
N ALA A 347 -1.54 17.07 -13.85
CA ALA A 347 -2.95 17.42 -13.66
C ALA A 347 -3.32 17.66 -12.19
N THR A 348 -2.58 17.09 -11.23
CA THR A 348 -2.77 17.36 -9.80
C THR A 348 -2.23 18.72 -9.37
N LYS A 349 -1.39 19.36 -10.20
CA LYS A 349 -0.73 20.63 -9.86
C LYS A 349 -1.59 21.83 -10.25
N ARG A 350 -1.63 22.85 -9.39
CA ARG A 350 -2.36 24.09 -9.66
C ARG A 350 -1.48 25.07 -10.44
N GLY A 351 -1.99 25.61 -11.55
CA GLY A 351 -1.30 26.63 -12.36
C GLY A 351 -0.06 26.09 -13.06
N SER A 352 0.98 26.91 -13.23
CA SER A 352 2.22 26.56 -13.95
C SER A 352 3.23 25.77 -13.12
N SER A 353 2.79 25.02 -12.09
CA SER A 353 3.69 24.34 -11.13
C SER A 353 4.06 22.90 -11.51
N GLY A 354 3.50 22.35 -12.58
CA GLY A 354 3.79 21.00 -13.04
C GLY A 354 4.98 20.94 -14.02
N THR A 355 6.18 21.30 -13.57
CA THR A 355 7.43 21.22 -14.36
C THR A 355 8.21 19.94 -14.04
N VAL A 356 9.09 19.50 -14.95
CA VAL A 356 9.99 18.34 -14.71
C VAL A 356 10.88 18.59 -13.49
N ASP A 357 11.49 19.77 -13.36
CA ASP A 357 12.31 20.12 -12.21
C ASP A 357 11.54 19.97 -10.88
N ARG A 358 10.26 20.34 -10.88
CA ARG A 358 9.40 20.21 -9.71
C ARG A 358 9.03 18.76 -9.41
N LEU A 359 8.79 17.95 -10.44
CA LEU A 359 8.62 16.51 -10.28
C LEU A 359 9.85 15.89 -9.62
N VAL A 360 11.04 16.22 -10.12
CA VAL A 360 12.31 15.69 -9.62
C VAL A 360 12.59 16.18 -8.19
N GLU A 361 12.27 17.43 -7.86
CA GLU A 361 12.34 17.97 -6.50
C GLU A 361 11.40 17.21 -5.54
N GLU A 362 10.14 16.98 -5.92
CA GLU A 362 9.17 16.24 -5.11
C GLU A 362 9.57 14.75 -4.96
N GLY A 363 10.13 14.15 -6.01
CA GLY A 363 10.68 12.79 -5.99
C GLY A 363 11.86 12.67 -5.02
N ALA A 364 12.81 13.62 -5.05
CA ALA A 364 13.93 13.65 -4.12
C ALA A 364 13.50 13.91 -2.67
N GLN A 365 12.51 14.77 -2.44
CA GLN A 365 11.93 14.96 -1.11
C GLN A 365 11.31 13.65 -0.57
N MET A 366 10.59 12.92 -1.43
CA MET A 366 10.03 11.62 -1.09
C MET A 366 11.12 10.58 -0.81
N ALA A 367 12.18 10.55 -1.62
CA ALA A 367 13.33 9.66 -1.40
C ALA A 367 14.01 9.93 -0.05
N VAL A 368 14.25 11.19 0.30
CA VAL A 368 14.83 11.58 1.60
C VAL A 368 13.91 11.22 2.75
N PHE A 369 12.61 11.43 2.59
CA PHE A 369 11.62 11.06 3.60
C PHE A 369 11.60 9.55 3.84
N LEU A 370 11.43 8.75 2.78
CA LEU A 370 11.39 7.29 2.86
C LEU A 370 12.71 6.72 3.35
N GLY A 371 13.84 7.31 2.95
CA GLY A 371 15.17 6.90 3.39
C GLY A 371 15.36 7.16 4.89
N THR A 372 15.07 8.37 5.34
CA THR A 372 15.11 8.74 6.77
C THR A 372 14.23 7.80 7.59
N TYR A 373 13.00 7.58 7.14
CA TYR A 373 12.06 6.73 7.84
C TYR A 373 12.53 5.27 7.93
N THR A 374 12.93 4.69 6.79
CA THR A 374 13.38 3.29 6.72
C THR A 374 14.66 3.06 7.52
N ALA A 375 15.56 4.05 7.57
CA ALA A 375 16.72 4.00 8.45
C ALA A 375 16.31 3.89 9.93
N GLY A 376 15.31 4.66 10.34
CA GLY A 376 14.75 4.58 11.70
C GLY A 376 14.13 3.21 12.02
N VAL A 377 13.40 2.62 11.07
CA VAL A 377 12.84 1.26 11.18
C VAL A 377 13.96 0.22 11.31
N LEU A 378 14.94 0.25 10.42
CA LEU A 378 16.09 -0.66 10.44
C LEU A 378 16.85 -0.59 11.77
N ARG A 379 17.10 0.61 12.28
CA ARG A 379 17.77 0.77 13.59
C ARG A 379 16.94 0.14 14.71
N LYS A 380 15.63 0.42 14.75
CA LYS A 380 14.73 -0.12 15.79
C LYS A 380 14.67 -1.64 15.73
N ASP A 381 14.50 -2.21 14.54
CA ASP A 381 14.40 -3.65 14.36
C ASP A 381 15.71 -4.37 14.62
N LEU A 382 16.85 -3.77 14.26
CA LEU A 382 18.17 -4.32 14.58
C LEU A 382 18.42 -4.32 16.10
N GLN A 383 18.09 -3.24 16.80
CA GLN A 383 18.17 -3.18 18.27
C GLN A 383 17.28 -4.25 18.92
N ALA A 384 16.05 -4.41 18.42
CA ALA A 384 15.14 -5.45 18.89
C ALA A 384 15.69 -6.85 18.63
N PHE A 385 16.27 -7.08 17.44
CA PHE A 385 16.88 -8.34 17.07
C PHE A 385 18.05 -8.71 17.98
N LEU A 386 18.99 -7.79 18.20
CA LEU A 386 20.15 -8.01 19.08
C LEU A 386 19.73 -8.29 20.52
N ALA A 387 18.73 -7.57 21.05
CA ALA A 387 18.19 -7.83 22.37
C ALA A 387 17.49 -9.21 22.43
N MET A 388 16.83 -9.65 21.37
CA MET A 388 16.21 -10.97 21.30
C MET A 388 17.26 -12.09 21.24
N GLU A 389 18.33 -11.91 20.47
CA GLU A 389 19.47 -12.84 20.40
C GLU A 389 20.09 -13.04 21.80
N GLU A 390 20.43 -11.95 22.50
CA GLU A 390 21.02 -12.04 23.84
C GLU A 390 20.10 -12.76 24.84
N ASN A 391 18.81 -12.46 24.81
CA ASN A 391 17.83 -13.12 25.68
C ASN A 391 17.62 -14.59 25.30
N LEU A 392 17.66 -14.93 24.01
CA LEU A 392 17.52 -16.30 23.53
C LEU A 392 18.72 -17.14 23.95
N ASP A 393 19.94 -16.63 23.82
CA ASP A 393 21.17 -17.29 24.29
C ASP A 393 21.09 -17.65 25.78
N LEU A 394 20.59 -16.72 26.60
CA LEU A 394 20.37 -16.96 28.03
C LEU A 394 19.31 -18.04 28.29
N ALA A 395 18.20 -17.99 27.56
CA ALA A 395 17.10 -18.94 27.71
C ALA A 395 17.49 -20.37 27.26
N GLU A 396 18.25 -20.48 26.16
CA GLU A 396 18.82 -21.76 25.69
C GLU A 396 19.80 -22.33 26.72
N ALA A 397 20.68 -21.49 27.29
CA ALA A 397 21.60 -21.92 28.35
C ALA A 397 20.87 -22.34 29.65
N ASP A 398 19.72 -21.74 29.97
CA ASP A 398 18.86 -22.16 31.08
C ASP A 398 18.18 -23.51 30.78
N LEU A 399 17.66 -23.70 29.57
CA LEU A 399 17.07 -24.97 29.14
C LEU A 399 18.11 -26.11 29.19
N ASP A 400 19.31 -25.89 28.65
CA ASP A 400 20.40 -26.86 28.68
C ASP A 400 20.78 -27.26 30.11
N ARG A 401 20.85 -26.28 31.02
CA ARG A 401 21.10 -26.55 32.45
C ARG A 401 19.98 -27.34 33.10
N ALA A 402 18.72 -27.01 32.80
CA ALA A 402 17.55 -27.72 33.35
C ALA A 402 17.52 -29.18 32.88
N VAL A 403 17.76 -29.41 31.58
CA VAL A 403 17.87 -30.76 30.99
C VAL A 403 19.04 -31.53 31.60
N ALA A 404 20.21 -30.92 31.73
CA ALA A 404 21.40 -31.57 32.27
C ALA A 404 21.26 -31.96 33.76
N GLN A 405 20.62 -31.11 34.57
CA GLN A 405 20.49 -31.34 36.01
C GLN A 405 19.28 -32.21 36.37
N PHE A 406 18.15 -32.05 35.66
CA PHE A 406 16.87 -32.63 36.05
C PHE A 406 16.20 -33.49 34.97
N GLY A 407 16.85 -33.69 33.81
CA GLY A 407 16.26 -34.40 32.68
C GLY A 407 15.88 -35.87 32.93
N SER A 408 16.40 -36.50 33.99
CA SER A 408 16.01 -37.85 34.41
C SER A 408 14.93 -37.89 35.49
N ASP A 409 14.54 -36.75 36.07
CA ASP A 409 13.48 -36.64 37.07
C ASP A 409 12.10 -36.52 36.38
N PRO A 410 11.19 -37.49 36.54
CA PRO A 410 9.85 -37.43 35.97
C PRO A 410 9.03 -36.23 36.46
N ALA A 411 9.28 -35.74 37.68
CA ALA A 411 8.55 -34.60 38.25
C ALA A 411 8.99 -33.25 37.65
N ALA A 412 10.21 -33.17 37.10
CA ALA A 412 10.74 -31.96 36.47
C ALA A 412 10.36 -31.84 34.98
N GLN A 413 9.91 -32.93 34.33
CA GLN A 413 9.58 -32.95 32.91
C GLN A 413 8.58 -31.87 32.47
N PRO A 414 7.47 -31.60 33.21
CA PRO A 414 6.54 -30.55 32.81
C PRO A 414 7.17 -29.16 32.76
N VAL A 415 8.06 -28.86 33.71
CA VAL A 415 8.75 -27.57 33.80
C VAL A 415 9.79 -27.43 32.69
N ILE A 416 10.57 -28.49 32.41
CA ILE A 416 11.51 -28.51 31.28
C ILE A 416 10.78 -28.30 29.95
N ALA A 417 9.61 -28.94 29.77
CA ALA A 417 8.79 -28.79 28.58
C ALA A 417 8.25 -27.34 28.43
N GLU A 418 7.88 -26.69 29.53
CA GLU A 418 7.46 -25.29 29.53
C GLU A 418 8.62 -24.35 29.15
N ILE A 419 9.81 -24.55 29.72
CA ILE A 419 11.02 -23.79 29.35
C ILE A 419 11.33 -23.98 27.87
N ALA A 420 11.28 -25.22 27.36
CA ALA A 420 11.50 -25.51 25.94
C ALA A 420 10.47 -24.84 25.02
N ALA A 421 9.20 -24.81 25.42
CA ALA A 421 8.15 -24.11 24.69
C ALA A 421 8.39 -22.59 24.67
N ASN A 422 8.86 -22.01 25.78
CA ASN A 422 9.20 -20.59 25.86
C ASN A 422 10.41 -20.25 24.96
N VAL A 423 11.46 -21.08 24.98
CA VAL A 423 12.60 -20.94 24.07
C VAL A 423 12.13 -20.98 22.62
N ALA A 424 11.33 -21.97 22.24
CA ALA A 424 10.81 -22.08 20.88
C ALA A 424 9.97 -20.85 20.46
N ALA A 425 9.17 -20.29 21.37
CA ALA A 425 8.40 -19.07 21.13
C ALA A 425 9.32 -17.84 20.97
N MET A 426 10.41 -17.74 21.74
CA MET A 426 11.42 -16.70 21.60
C MET A 426 12.15 -16.81 20.26
N THR A 427 12.53 -18.03 19.85
CA THR A 427 13.13 -18.29 18.53
C THR A 427 12.20 -17.83 17.41
N ALA A 428 10.92 -18.20 17.45
CA ALA A 428 9.96 -17.78 16.44
C ALA A 428 9.77 -16.25 16.40
N GLN A 429 9.79 -15.57 17.55
CA GLN A 429 9.74 -14.10 17.59
C GLN A 429 11.00 -13.47 16.99
N ARG A 430 12.17 -14.00 17.31
CA ARG A 430 13.47 -13.57 16.75
C ARG A 430 13.46 -13.73 15.23
N ASP A 431 13.04 -14.89 14.73
CA ASP A 431 13.00 -15.20 13.30
C ASP A 431 12.05 -14.25 12.54
N ALA A 432 10.88 -13.95 13.12
CA ALA A 432 9.95 -12.97 12.54
C ALA A 432 10.53 -11.53 12.50
N VAL A 433 11.39 -11.16 13.46
CA VAL A 433 12.11 -9.88 13.42
C VAL A 433 13.22 -9.93 12.36
N ALA A 434 13.94 -11.04 12.22
CA ALA A 434 14.94 -11.22 11.15
C ALA A 434 14.33 -11.08 9.76
N GLU A 435 13.18 -11.72 9.51
CA GLU A 435 12.49 -11.63 8.22
C GLU A 435 12.09 -10.20 7.88
N ARG A 436 11.54 -9.46 8.85
CA ARG A 436 11.21 -8.04 8.67
C ARG A 436 12.46 -7.20 8.42
N LEU A 437 13.53 -7.44 9.18
CA LEU A 437 14.81 -6.75 9.01
C LEU A 437 15.38 -6.98 7.60
N ASP A 438 15.32 -8.20 7.09
CA ASP A 438 15.76 -8.54 5.73
C ASP A 438 14.92 -7.82 4.67
N ALA A 439 13.59 -7.78 4.83
CA ALA A 439 12.70 -7.08 3.91
C ALA A 439 12.95 -5.56 3.91
N SER A 440 13.02 -4.93 5.09
CA SER A 440 13.36 -3.51 5.23
C SER A 440 14.74 -3.20 4.67
N ARG A 441 15.71 -4.10 4.84
CA ARG A 441 17.07 -3.96 4.31
C ARG A 441 17.06 -3.95 2.78
N SER A 442 16.37 -4.90 2.16
CA SER A 442 16.26 -4.97 0.70
C SER A 442 15.58 -3.71 0.14
N TYR A 443 14.46 -3.30 0.72
CA TYR A 443 13.78 -2.06 0.31
C TYR A 443 14.68 -0.83 0.45
N TYR A 444 15.39 -0.72 1.57
CA TYR A 444 16.31 0.39 1.82
C TYR A 444 17.48 0.41 0.85
N HIS A 445 18.01 -0.75 0.49
CA HIS A 445 19.07 -0.88 -0.50
C HIS A 445 18.60 -0.40 -1.88
N ASP A 446 17.42 -0.84 -2.33
CA ASP A 446 16.85 -0.40 -3.60
C ASP A 446 16.56 1.09 -3.61
N LEU A 447 16.07 1.63 -2.49
CA LEU A 447 15.84 3.05 -2.32
C LEU A 447 17.15 3.85 -2.39
N ILE A 448 18.21 3.39 -1.72
CA ILE A 448 19.55 4.00 -1.78
C ILE A 448 20.07 4.00 -3.21
N ASN A 449 20.03 2.87 -3.91
CA ASN A 449 20.53 2.76 -5.29
C ASN A 449 19.74 3.67 -6.24
N THR A 450 18.40 3.66 -6.12
CA THR A 450 17.52 4.54 -6.91
C THR A 450 17.85 6.00 -6.65
N THR A 451 18.05 6.34 -5.38
CA THR A 451 18.34 7.69 -4.93
C THR A 451 19.69 8.19 -5.42
N GLU A 452 20.71 7.34 -5.33
CA GLU A 452 22.05 7.62 -5.81
C GLU A 452 22.05 7.87 -7.33
N ALA A 453 21.40 6.99 -8.09
CA ALA A 453 21.34 7.09 -9.54
C ALA A 453 20.53 8.31 -10.04
N SER A 454 19.61 8.82 -9.23
CA SER A 454 18.56 9.74 -9.69
C SER A 454 18.59 11.13 -9.08
N PHE A 455 19.07 11.29 -7.84
CA PHE A 455 18.83 12.51 -7.05
C PHE A 455 20.07 13.11 -6.40
N MET A 456 21.27 12.57 -6.63
CA MET A 456 22.50 13.03 -5.94
C MET A 456 22.84 14.50 -6.15
N GLU A 457 22.43 15.10 -7.27
CA GLU A 457 22.69 16.52 -7.54
C GLU A 457 21.86 17.48 -6.67
N ILE A 458 20.72 17.02 -6.14
CA ILE A 458 19.75 17.85 -5.41
C ILE A 458 19.53 17.42 -3.96
N ILE A 459 19.94 16.19 -3.61
CA ILE A 459 19.75 15.66 -2.26
C ILE A 459 20.58 16.42 -1.23
N SER A 460 19.91 16.82 -0.16
CA SER A 460 20.53 17.53 0.95
C SER A 460 19.67 17.45 2.22
N MET A 461 20.26 17.88 3.34
CA MET A 461 19.55 18.03 4.62
C MET A 461 18.41 19.05 4.54
N ASP A 462 18.38 19.93 3.54
CA ASP A 462 17.30 20.90 3.37
C ASP A 462 16.02 20.29 2.80
N LEU A 463 16.13 19.13 2.14
CA LEU A 463 14.99 18.32 1.71
C LEU A 463 14.42 17.46 2.84
N VAL A 464 15.13 17.33 3.96
CA VAL A 464 14.58 16.67 5.15
C VAL A 464 13.42 17.52 5.64
N PRO A 465 12.20 16.96 5.71
CA PRO A 465 11.04 17.77 5.97
C PRO A 465 11.14 18.47 7.34
N ARG A 466 11.34 19.79 7.34
CA ARG A 466 11.42 20.62 8.56
C ARG A 466 10.00 20.88 9.07
N HIS A 467 9.38 19.90 9.70
CA HIS A 467 8.00 20.05 10.17
C HIS A 467 7.91 20.69 11.56
N GLY A 468 7.16 21.79 11.65
CA GLY A 468 6.69 22.41 12.88
C GLY A 468 5.53 21.62 13.51
N ALA A 469 5.60 21.43 14.82
CA ALA A 469 4.74 20.55 15.60
C ALA A 469 3.28 21.01 15.65
N THR A 470 2.37 20.04 15.58
CA THR A 470 1.15 20.12 16.39
C THR A 470 1.55 20.01 17.87
N ARG A 471 1.29 21.09 18.61
CA ARG A 471 1.76 21.44 19.98
C ARG A 471 3.14 22.11 20.05
N GLY A 472 3.22 23.34 19.57
CA GLY A 472 4.05 24.39 20.18
C GLY A 472 5.58 24.26 20.11
N GLY A 473 6.14 23.29 19.39
CA GLY A 473 7.58 23.17 19.12
C GLY A 473 7.88 23.33 17.63
N THR A 474 8.84 24.18 17.27
CA THR A 474 9.30 24.38 15.88
C THR A 474 10.49 23.48 15.51
N GLU A 475 10.81 22.47 16.33
CA GLU A 475 12.01 21.66 16.19
C GLU A 475 11.67 20.23 15.73
N VAL A 476 12.35 19.78 14.67
CA VAL A 476 12.35 18.38 14.23
C VAL A 476 12.96 17.54 15.36
N PRO A 477 12.34 16.41 15.78
CA PRO A 477 12.92 15.55 16.80
C PRO A 477 14.35 15.17 16.45
N SER A 478 15.27 15.25 17.42
CA SER A 478 16.71 14.99 17.20
C SER A 478 16.95 13.65 16.51
N ARG A 479 16.19 12.62 16.91
CA ARG A 479 16.26 11.27 16.34
C ARG A 479 15.97 11.23 14.83
N VAL A 480 14.97 11.99 14.35
CA VAL A 480 14.63 12.06 12.91
C VAL A 480 15.75 12.77 12.14
N LEU A 481 16.37 13.79 12.73
CA LEU A 481 17.55 14.43 12.14
C LEU A 481 18.76 13.48 12.12
N ASP A 482 18.92 12.63 13.14
CA ASP A 482 19.97 11.61 13.18
C ASP A 482 19.75 10.53 12.12
N ASP A 483 18.51 10.05 11.97
CA ASP A 483 18.11 9.14 10.89
C ASP A 483 18.37 9.72 9.50
N ALA A 484 18.04 11.00 9.29
CA ALA A 484 18.29 11.67 8.03
C ALA A 484 19.79 11.84 7.76
N ARG A 485 20.58 12.15 8.80
CA ARG A 485 22.05 12.18 8.71
C ARG A 485 22.62 10.81 8.37
N THR A 486 22.08 9.74 8.95
CA THR A 486 22.48 8.37 8.64
C THR A 486 22.21 8.07 7.16
N PHE A 487 20.98 8.31 6.67
CA PHE A 487 20.64 8.09 5.27
C PHE A 487 21.53 8.88 4.31
N LEU A 488 21.71 10.18 4.54
CA LEU A 488 22.54 11.02 3.67
C LEU A 488 24.03 10.61 3.70
N ARG A 489 24.54 10.14 4.85
CA ARG A 489 25.90 9.61 4.95
C ARG A 489 26.04 8.29 4.21
N GLN A 490 25.02 7.43 4.27
CA GLN A 490 25.01 6.15 3.56
C GLN A 490 24.97 6.33 2.04
N LEU A 491 24.27 7.35 1.53
CA LEU A 491 24.37 7.75 0.12
C LEU A 491 25.79 8.18 -0.27
N ASP A 492 26.47 8.96 0.57
CA ASP A 492 27.88 9.35 0.35
C ASP A 492 28.81 8.13 0.36
N ILE A 493 28.61 7.18 1.28
CA ILE A 493 29.35 5.92 1.35
C ILE A 493 29.15 5.10 0.07
N MET A 494 27.91 4.93 -0.38
CA MET A 494 27.58 4.14 -1.56
C MET A 494 28.14 4.73 -2.84
N SER A 495 28.10 6.05 -2.99
CA SER A 495 28.72 6.75 -4.14
C SER A 495 30.22 6.52 -4.31
N ARG A 496 30.89 5.98 -3.28
CA ARG A 496 32.32 5.69 -3.26
C ARG A 496 32.63 4.20 -3.11
N ALA A 497 31.63 3.38 -2.84
CA ALA A 497 31.79 1.94 -2.61
C ALA A 497 31.74 1.15 -3.93
N PRO A 498 32.32 -0.05 -4.00
CA PRO A 498 32.15 -0.93 -5.15
C PRO A 498 30.68 -1.33 -5.32
N ASP A 499 30.24 -1.52 -6.57
CA ASP A 499 28.90 -2.03 -6.89
C ASP A 499 28.57 -3.31 -6.09
N GLY A 500 27.39 -3.35 -5.47
CA GLY A 500 26.94 -4.46 -4.62
C GLY A 500 27.55 -4.47 -3.21
N SER A 501 28.22 -3.39 -2.80
CA SER A 501 28.70 -3.22 -1.43
C SER A 501 27.56 -3.01 -0.44
N TYR A 502 27.66 -3.67 0.71
CA TYR A 502 26.79 -3.45 1.87
C TYR A 502 27.45 -2.56 2.94
N ALA A 503 28.44 -1.74 2.57
CA ALA A 503 29.18 -0.89 3.51
C ALA A 503 28.26 0.06 4.31
N TRP A 504 27.11 0.44 3.76
CA TRP A 504 26.12 1.27 4.46
C TRP A 504 25.56 0.59 5.73
N LEU A 505 25.60 -0.75 5.84
CA LEU A 505 25.12 -1.48 7.02
C LEU A 505 25.95 -1.22 8.26
N THR A 506 27.23 -0.83 8.15
CA THR A 506 28.09 -0.63 9.32
C THR A 506 27.60 0.52 10.20
N ASP A 507 26.98 1.54 9.61
CA ASP A 507 26.42 2.68 10.33
C ASP A 507 25.24 2.31 11.25
N PHE A 508 24.60 1.15 11.03
CA PHE A 508 23.57 0.64 11.94
C PHE A 508 24.15 -0.22 13.07
N LEU A 509 25.42 -0.63 12.94
CA LEU A 509 26.14 -1.46 13.92
C LEU A 509 27.06 -0.63 14.83
N GLU A 510 27.41 0.60 14.42
CA GLU A 510 28.27 1.52 15.17
C GLU A 510 27.46 2.47 16.09
N GLU A 511 26.82 1.94 17.13
CA GLU A 511 26.52 2.71 18.35
C GLU A 511 26.82 1.83 19.58
N ASP A 512 27.89 2.20 20.30
CA ASP A 512 28.47 1.69 21.57
C ASP A 512 28.11 0.30 22.11
#